data_AF-A0A1G8UWN0-F1
#
_entry.id   AF-A0A1G8UWN0-F1
#
_cell.length_a   1.000
_cell.length_b   1.000
_cell.length_c   1.000
_cell.angle_alpha   90.00
_cell.angle_beta   90.00
_cell.angle_gamma   90.00
#
_symmetry.space_group_name_H-M   'P 1'
#
loop_
_entity.id
_entity.type
_entity.pdbx_description
1 polymer ?
#
loop_
_entity_poly.entity_id
_entity_poly.type
_entity_poly.pdbx_seq_one_letter_code
_entity_poly.pdbx_strand_id
1 'polypeptide(L)'
;METNELVECIRPLLARFSEDEEVVRRLVATDGTFDALCHQYGRVTDLLKAYEARADQEAEIEWLEKRRAALEEELLTRVEGYQPR
;
A
#
# COMPACT_ATOMS: atom_id res chain seq x y z
N MET A 1 -14.68 -1.38 10.68
CA MET A 1 -14.06 -0.04 10.72
C MET A 1 -12.67 -0.07 10.07
N GLU A 2 -11.92 -1.18 10.19
CA GLU A 2 -10.59 -1.39 9.57
C GLU A 2 -10.48 -1.11 8.06
N THR A 3 -11.49 -1.45 7.25
CA THR A 3 -11.41 -1.29 5.79
C THR A 3 -11.30 0.18 5.35
N ASN A 4 -11.88 1.13 6.11
CA ASN A 4 -11.74 2.54 5.79
C ASN A 4 -10.35 3.07 6.17
N GLU A 5 -9.79 2.60 7.28
CA GLU A 5 -8.44 3.00 7.73
C GLU A 5 -7.35 2.48 6.77
N LEU A 6 -7.55 1.29 6.20
CA LEU A 6 -6.67 0.74 5.18
C LEU A 6 -6.68 1.55 3.89
N VAL A 7 -7.86 1.96 3.43
CA VAL A 7 -8.02 2.81 2.23
C VAL A 7 -7.32 4.16 2.43
N GLU A 8 -7.35 4.72 3.64
CA GLU A 8 -6.59 5.93 3.98
C GLU A 8 -5.06 5.71 3.91
N CYS A 9 -4.55 4.54 4.32
CA CYS A 9 -3.12 4.22 4.23
C CYS A 9 -2.60 4.16 2.78
N ILE A 10 -3.41 3.62 1.86
CA ILE A 10 -3.08 3.55 0.44
C ILE A 10 -3.60 4.76 -0.35
N ARG A 11 -4.32 5.70 0.27
CA ARG A 11 -4.85 6.91 -0.37
C ARG A 11 -3.78 7.72 -1.12
N PRO A 12 -2.53 7.88 -0.67
CA PRO A 12 -1.49 8.55 -1.46
C PRO A 12 -1.19 7.84 -2.79
N LEU A 13 -1.33 6.52 -2.81
CA LEU A 13 -1.15 5.65 -3.98
C LEU A 13 -2.38 5.76 -4.91
N LEU A 14 -3.58 5.78 -4.33
CA LEU A 14 -4.85 5.96 -5.03
C LEU A 14 -5.10 7.39 -5.51
N ALA A 15 -4.40 8.39 -4.99
CA ALA A 15 -4.49 9.76 -5.48
C ALA A 15 -4.09 9.88 -6.97
N ARG A 16 -3.33 8.91 -7.48
CA ARG A 16 -3.00 8.79 -8.92
C ARG A 16 -4.08 8.07 -9.74
N PHE A 17 -5.04 7.43 -9.07
CA PHE A 17 -6.04 6.50 -9.61
C PHE A 17 -7.38 6.66 -8.87
N SER A 18 -7.97 7.86 -8.89
CA SER A 18 -9.18 8.15 -8.11
C SER A 18 -10.41 7.32 -8.53
N GLU A 19 -10.42 6.80 -9.76
CA GLU A 19 -11.46 5.92 -10.28
C GLU A 19 -11.41 4.51 -9.65
N ASP A 20 -10.25 4.12 -9.10
CA ASP A 20 -10.00 2.80 -8.53
C ASP A 20 -10.27 2.72 -7.01
N GLU A 21 -10.64 3.83 -6.35
CA GLU A 21 -10.90 3.82 -4.89
C GLU A 21 -12.02 2.84 -4.50
N GLU A 22 -13.06 2.72 -5.33
CA GLU A 22 -14.15 1.78 -5.09
C GLU A 22 -13.72 0.33 -5.35
N VAL A 23 -12.94 0.09 -6.39
CA VAL A 23 -12.34 -1.22 -6.71
C VAL A 23 -11.47 -1.70 -5.55
N VAL A 24 -10.65 -0.80 -5.02
CA VAL A 24 -9.75 -1.07 -3.91
C VAL A 24 -10.52 -1.36 -2.63
N ARG A 25 -11.59 -0.60 -2.32
CA ARG A 25 -12.48 -0.93 -1.19
C ARG A 25 -13.06 -2.34 -1.31
N ARG A 26 -13.49 -2.73 -2.51
CA ARG A 26 -14.02 -4.09 -2.76
C ARG A 26 -12.93 -5.15 -2.62
N LEU A 27 -11.75 -4.92 -3.18
CA LEU A 27 -10.62 -5.84 -3.07
C LEU A 27 -10.20 -6.06 -1.61
N VAL A 28 -10.06 -5.00 -0.82
CA VAL A 28 -9.77 -5.12 0.63
C VAL A 28 -10.84 -5.93 1.35
N ALA A 29 -12.12 -5.74 1.01
CA ALA A 29 -13.21 -6.45 1.66
C ALA A 29 -13.37 -7.92 1.22
N THR A 30 -12.86 -8.29 0.04
CA THR A 30 -13.14 -9.59 -0.59
C THR A 30 -11.91 -10.47 -0.79
N ASP A 31 -10.72 -9.89 -0.86
CA ASP A 31 -9.45 -10.57 -1.08
C ASP A 31 -8.51 -10.33 0.11
N GLY A 32 -8.41 -11.34 0.99
CA GLY A 32 -7.53 -11.30 2.16
C GLY A 32 -6.04 -11.21 1.82
N THR A 33 -5.64 -11.57 0.60
CA THR A 33 -4.25 -11.37 0.13
C THR A 33 -4.01 -9.90 -0.20
N PHE A 34 -4.98 -9.25 -0.84
CA PHE A 34 -4.92 -7.82 -1.12
C PHE A 34 -4.92 -7.00 0.18
N ASP A 35 -5.79 -7.35 1.12
CA ASP A 35 -5.80 -6.79 2.47
C ASP A 35 -4.43 -6.88 3.18
N ALA A 36 -3.81 -8.07 3.16
CA ALA A 36 -2.49 -8.28 3.73
C ALA A 36 -1.39 -7.43 3.05
N LEU A 37 -1.48 -7.23 1.73
CA LEU A 37 -0.57 -6.37 0.98
C LEU A 37 -0.73 -4.90 1.37
N CYS A 38 -1.96 -4.41 1.54
CA CYS A 38 -2.22 -3.06 2.04
C CYS A 38 -1.61 -2.86 3.43
N HIS A 39 -1.78 -3.83 4.33
CA HIS A 39 -1.16 -3.82 5.66
C HIS A 39 0.38 -3.84 5.62
N GLN A 40 0.96 -4.57 4.66
CA GLN A 40 2.42 -4.62 4.52
C GLN A 40 2.95 -3.28 3.98
N TYR A 41 2.27 -2.70 2.99
CA TYR A 41 2.61 -1.39 2.44
C TYR A 41 2.54 -0.27 3.48
N GLY A 42 1.47 -0.25 4.29
CA GLY A 42 1.33 0.70 5.39
C GLY A 42 2.49 0.61 6.39
N ARG A 43 2.82 -0.63 6.84
CA ARG A 43 3.94 -0.86 7.76
C ARG A 43 5.29 -0.42 7.21
N VAL A 44 5.58 -0.70 5.93
CA VAL A 44 6.83 -0.27 5.29
C VAL A 44 6.89 1.26 5.20
N THR A 45 5.78 1.92 4.89
CA THR A 45 5.69 3.38 4.83
C THR A 45 5.90 4.03 6.20
N ASP A 46 5.33 3.45 7.26
CA ASP A 46 5.53 3.94 8.63
C ASP A 46 6.97 3.73 9.11
N LEU A 47 7.57 2.58 8.78
CA LEU A 47 8.98 2.32 9.06
C LEU A 47 9.90 3.29 8.33
N LEU A 48 9.64 3.59 7.04
CA LEU A 48 10.40 4.59 6.30
C LEU A 48 10.38 5.95 7.00
N LYS A 49 9.20 6.46 7.37
CA LYS A 49 9.08 7.73 8.11
C LYS A 49 9.85 7.70 9.44
N ALA A 50 9.80 6.58 10.16
CA ALA A 50 10.49 6.43 11.44
C ALA A 50 12.02 6.42 11.28
N TYR A 51 12.52 5.86 10.18
CA TYR A 51 13.94 5.75 9.91
C TYR A 51 14.53 7.00 9.25
N GLU A 52 13.80 7.67 8.35
CA GLU A 52 14.15 9.00 7.83
C GLU A 52 14.32 10.05 8.93
N ALA A 53 13.60 9.88 10.06
CA ALA A 53 13.74 10.73 11.24
C ALA A 53 15.01 10.47 12.07
N ARG A 54 15.82 9.44 11.74
CA ARG A 54 17.05 9.06 12.45
C ARG A 54 18.26 9.14 11.50
N ALA A 55 19.35 9.76 11.95
CA ALA A 55 20.46 10.17 11.08
C ALA A 55 21.44 9.06 10.61
N ASP A 56 21.19 7.78 10.85
CA ASP A 56 22.14 6.68 10.56
C ASP A 56 21.41 5.39 10.15
N GLN A 57 20.57 5.47 9.11
CA GLN A 57 19.69 4.38 8.67
C GLN A 57 19.68 4.22 7.14
N GLU A 58 20.68 4.75 6.43
CA GLU A 58 20.64 4.92 4.97
C GLU A 58 20.44 3.59 4.21
N ALA A 59 21.09 2.51 4.66
CA ALA A 59 20.91 1.17 4.07
C ALA A 59 19.51 0.59 4.34
N GLU A 60 18.97 0.79 5.55
CA GLU A 60 17.63 0.35 5.92
C GLU A 60 16.55 1.14 5.15
N ILE A 61 16.75 2.45 4.97
CA ILE A 61 15.90 3.31 4.15
C ILE A 61 15.92 2.82 2.70
N GLU A 62 17.09 2.61 2.10
CA GLU A 62 17.20 2.12 0.71
C GLU A 62 16.47 0.77 0.52
N TRP A 63 16.65 -0.15 1.47
CA TRP A 63 15.97 -1.44 1.43
C TRP A 63 14.44 -1.30 1.53
N LEU A 64 13.97 -0.45 2.44
CA LEU A 64 12.54 -0.20 2.62
C LEU A 64 11.92 0.53 1.42
N GLU A 65 12.62 1.44 0.78
CA GLU A 65 12.14 2.11 -0.44
C GLU A 65 11.98 1.10 -1.58
N LYS A 66 12.96 0.20 -1.77
CA LYS A 66 12.85 -0.91 -2.74
C LYS A 66 11.66 -1.82 -2.40
N ARG A 67 11.46 -2.13 -1.11
CA ARG A 67 10.33 -2.95 -0.67
C ARG A 67 9.00 -2.24 -0.89
N ARG A 68 8.93 -0.93 -0.65
CA ARG A 68 7.75 -0.10 -0.90
C ARG A 68 7.40 -0.13 -2.38
N ALA A 69 8.35 0.13 -3.27
CA ALA A 69 8.14 0.12 -4.72
C ALA A 69 7.63 -1.25 -5.23
N ALA A 70 8.18 -2.36 -4.74
CA ALA A 70 7.70 -3.69 -5.09
C ALA A 70 6.25 -3.94 -4.62
N LEU A 71 5.88 -3.44 -3.44
CA LEU A 71 4.51 -3.53 -2.94
C LEU A 71 3.55 -2.64 -3.73
N GLU A 72 3.99 -1.46 -4.16
CA GLU A 72 3.21 -0.57 -5.02
C GLU A 72 2.89 -1.25 -6.36
N GLU A 73 3.88 -1.84 -7.02
CA GLU A 73 3.69 -2.58 -8.27
C GLU A 73 2.71 -3.75 -8.10
N GLU A 74 2.86 -4.51 -7.02
CA GLU A 74 2.01 -5.67 -6.75
C GLU A 74 0.57 -5.28 -6.40
N LEU A 75 0.37 -4.17 -5.68
CA LEU A 75 -0.94 -3.60 -5.40
C LEU A 75 -1.60 -3.08 -6.69
N LEU A 76 -0.88 -2.31 -7.50
CA LEU A 76 -1.39 -1.77 -8.77
C LEU A 76 -1.80 -2.88 -9.73
N THR A 77 -0.96 -3.90 -9.90
CA THR A 77 -1.25 -5.05 -10.77
C THR A 77 -2.56 -5.74 -10.37
N ARG A 78 -2.85 -5.85 -9.07
CA ARG A 78 -4.11 -6.44 -8.58
C ARG A 78 -5.32 -5.53 -8.79
N VAL A 79 -5.14 -4.22 -8.66
CA VAL A 79 -6.19 -3.23 -8.94
C VAL A 79 -6.54 -3.22 -10.42
N GLU A 80 -5.54 -3.09 -11.30
CA GLU A 80 -5.73 -3.08 -12.77
C GLU A 80 -6.29 -4.41 -13.28
N GLY A 81 -5.89 -5.53 -12.68
CA GLY A 81 -6.39 -6.87 -13.01
C GLY A 81 -7.78 -7.19 -12.47
N TYR A 82 -8.39 -6.32 -11.66
CA TYR A 82 -9.68 -6.59 -11.03
C TYR A 82 -10.84 -6.39 -12.01
N GLN A 83 -11.51 -7.50 -12.35
CA GLN A 83 -12.78 -7.46 -13.04
C GLN A 83 -13.92 -7.76 -12.04
N PRO A 84 -14.77 -6.77 -11.71
CA PRO A 84 -15.95 -7.03 -10.88
C PRO A 84 -16.90 -7.96 -11.66
N ARG A 85 -17.25 -9.08 -11.04
CA ARG A 85 -18.17 -10.09 -11.58
C ARG A 85 -19.61 -9.78 -11.22
#